data_AF-A0A3Q9J1G8-F1
#
_entry.id   AF-A0A3Q9J1G8-F1
#
_cell.length_a   1.000
_cell.length_b   1.000
_cell.length_c   1.000
_cell.angle_alpha   90.00
_cell.angle_beta   90.00
_cell.angle_gamma   90.00
#
_symmetry.space_group_name_H-M   'P 1'
#
loop_
_entity.id
_entity.type
_entity.pdbx_description
1 polymer ?
#
loop_
_entity_poly.entity_id
_entity_poly.type
_entity_poly.pdbx_seq_one_letter_code
_entity_poly.pdbx_strand_id
1 'polypeptide(L)'
;MVTDVTFRITTTRFDEDYTPSSSSRATTNFANLARGEGRRQNLRNALTMIDHRFNELAVDPARDRYRVELDIVSVALRFGTDGEGDEEFPAVEMLEITVVDRRTGERRPGIVGNNFSSYLRDYDFSIRLPASAAAAGHPVVPDDFGDLHGRLFQHFLDSDAYRELFALPPVICISVSTSRTYHRTGFVHPVLGAEYAQDSFSLTDDYFGKMGLRVRYFMPRGSAAPLAFYFRGDLLVDYTDLQLIGTIATMETFQKIYRPEIYNALSPAGDIYRPTLDHADFARTQVDYDREERSQLAVIQGRYAEQHFVNPHRATLDQWARDVVAVVR
;
A
#
# COMPACT_ATOMS: atom_id res chain seq x y z
N MET A 1 -10.80 -14.25 -27.00
CA MET A 1 -10.15 -12.98 -26.65
C MET A 1 -10.68 -12.61 -25.28
N VAL A 2 -9.85 -12.11 -24.34
CA VAL A 2 -10.41 -11.46 -23.13
C VAL A 2 -11.03 -10.16 -23.60
N THR A 3 -12.33 -10.20 -23.85
CA THR A 3 -13.09 -9.06 -24.36
C THR A 3 -13.62 -8.17 -23.25
N ASP A 4 -13.58 -8.63 -21.99
CA ASP A 4 -14.09 -7.85 -20.86
C ASP A 4 -13.29 -8.17 -19.58
N VAL A 5 -12.51 -7.20 -19.09
CA VAL A 5 -11.88 -7.25 -17.76
C VAL A 5 -12.70 -6.37 -16.85
N THR A 6 -13.35 -6.98 -15.86
CA THR A 6 -14.15 -6.31 -14.84
C THR A 6 -13.61 -6.58 -13.45
N PHE A 7 -14.14 -5.89 -12.45
CA PHE A 7 -13.68 -6.00 -11.07
C PHE A 7 -14.83 -6.26 -10.11
N ARG A 8 -14.61 -7.14 -9.15
CA ARG A 8 -15.48 -7.33 -7.99
C ARG A 8 -14.76 -6.84 -6.75
N ILE A 9 -15.43 -6.01 -5.97
CA ILE A 9 -14.91 -5.48 -4.72
C ILE A 9 -15.73 -6.05 -3.56
N THR A 10 -15.05 -6.52 -2.53
CA THR A 10 -15.67 -6.93 -1.27
C THR A 10 -14.94 -6.26 -0.11
N THR A 11 -15.67 -5.93 0.95
CA THR A 11 -15.10 -5.34 2.16
C THR A 11 -15.17 -6.30 3.34
N THR A 12 -14.14 -6.30 4.18
CA THR A 12 -14.09 -7.08 5.42
C THR A 12 -13.55 -6.22 6.54
N ARG A 13 -14.19 -6.27 7.71
CA ARG A 13 -13.78 -5.47 8.85
C ARG A 13 -12.37 -5.82 9.33
N PHE A 14 -11.52 -4.80 9.49
CA PHE A 14 -10.22 -4.93 10.15
C PHE A 14 -10.25 -4.30 11.54
N ASP A 15 -10.70 -5.07 12.52
CA ASP A 15 -10.68 -4.72 13.94
C ASP A 15 -9.92 -5.77 14.76
N GLU A 16 -9.98 -5.66 16.09
CA GLU A 16 -9.31 -6.62 16.98
C GLU A 16 -9.82 -8.07 16.80
N ASP A 17 -11.04 -8.24 16.31
CA ASP A 17 -11.70 -9.53 16.15
C ASP A 17 -11.52 -10.14 14.75
N TYR A 18 -10.90 -9.39 13.81
CA TYR A 18 -10.60 -9.78 12.42
C TYR A 18 -10.37 -11.29 12.16
N THR A 19 -9.18 -11.84 12.04
CA THR A 19 -8.91 -13.26 11.69
C THR A 19 -8.92 -13.50 10.18
N PRO A 20 -7.75 -13.78 9.58
CA PRO A 20 -7.66 -14.20 8.20
C PRO A 20 -8.48 -15.48 8.01
N SER A 21 -9.43 -15.49 7.08
CA SER A 21 -10.16 -16.72 6.80
C SER A 21 -9.29 -17.72 6.02
N SER A 22 -9.61 -19.01 6.11
CA SER A 22 -8.91 -20.06 5.36
C SER A 22 -9.05 -19.90 3.83
N SER A 23 -10.12 -19.24 3.37
CA SER A 23 -10.38 -18.91 1.96
C SER A 23 -9.90 -17.50 1.57
N SER A 24 -9.95 -16.52 2.48
CA SER A 24 -9.32 -15.20 2.38
C SER A 24 -7.86 -15.28 2.84
N ARG A 25 -7.07 -15.99 2.04
CA ARG A 25 -5.69 -15.64 1.69
C ARG A 25 -4.80 -15.28 2.88
N ALA A 26 -4.09 -16.28 3.37
CA ALA A 26 -3.08 -16.17 4.43
C ALA A 26 -1.82 -15.36 4.05
N THR A 27 -1.88 -14.29 3.25
CA THR A 27 -0.68 -13.72 2.61
C THR A 27 -0.56 -12.19 2.56
N THR A 28 -1.52 -11.40 3.02
CA THR A 28 -1.42 -9.93 2.96
C THR A 28 -0.69 -9.30 4.15
N ASN A 29 -0.22 -8.06 3.98
CA ASN A 29 0.67 -7.36 4.93
C ASN A 29 0.11 -7.29 6.37
N PHE A 30 -1.21 -7.20 6.53
CA PHE A 30 -1.89 -7.16 7.84
C PHE A 30 -2.30 -8.55 8.34
N ALA A 31 -2.31 -9.58 7.48
CA ALA A 31 -2.68 -10.93 7.89
C ALA A 31 -1.66 -11.54 8.86
N ASN A 32 -0.37 -11.19 8.74
CA ASN A 32 0.67 -11.59 9.69
C ASN A 32 0.42 -11.02 11.10
N LEU A 33 -0.04 -9.78 11.21
CA LEU A 33 -0.40 -9.16 12.50
C LEU A 33 -1.61 -9.84 13.16
N ALA A 34 -2.41 -10.52 12.35
CA ALA A 34 -3.66 -11.13 12.72
C ALA A 34 -3.56 -12.65 12.87
N ARG A 35 -2.39 -13.21 13.26
CA ARG A 35 -2.17 -14.64 13.49
C ARG A 35 -1.67 -14.97 14.90
N GLY A 36 -1.78 -16.25 15.26
CA GLY A 36 -1.30 -16.79 16.53
C GLY A 36 -2.20 -16.49 17.73
N GLU A 37 -1.85 -17.02 18.89
CA GLU A 37 -2.64 -16.87 20.12
C GLU A 37 -2.70 -15.40 20.61
N GLY A 38 -1.66 -14.61 20.34
CA GLY A 38 -1.58 -13.18 20.70
C GLY A 38 -2.29 -12.22 19.74
N ARG A 39 -2.85 -12.73 18.64
CA ARG A 39 -3.49 -11.98 17.54
C ARG A 39 -4.37 -10.80 17.98
N ARG A 40 -5.33 -11.02 18.89
CA ARG A 40 -6.31 -10.00 19.28
C ARG A 40 -5.64 -8.82 19.98
N GLN A 41 -4.71 -9.12 20.89
CA GLN A 41 -3.94 -8.08 21.58
C GLN A 41 -3.01 -7.34 20.61
N ASN A 42 -2.41 -8.06 19.66
CA ASN A 42 -1.56 -7.49 18.62
C ASN A 42 -2.30 -6.44 17.79
N LEU A 43 -3.50 -6.79 17.31
CA LEU A 43 -4.36 -5.88 16.56
C LEU A 43 -4.88 -4.73 17.42
N ARG A 44 -5.28 -4.98 18.67
CA ARG A 44 -5.68 -3.91 19.59
C ARG A 44 -4.56 -2.90 19.79
N ASN A 45 -3.32 -3.37 19.95
CA ASN A 45 -2.14 -2.50 20.09
C ASN A 45 -1.94 -1.64 18.84
N ALA A 46 -1.98 -2.24 17.65
CA ALA A 46 -1.85 -1.51 16.39
C ALA A 46 -2.97 -0.47 16.20
N LEU A 47 -4.23 -0.85 16.42
CA LEU A 47 -5.37 0.07 16.30
C LEU A 47 -5.31 1.22 17.32
N THR A 48 -4.87 0.93 18.55
CA THR A 48 -4.66 1.96 19.59
C THR A 48 -3.55 2.93 19.19
N MET A 49 -2.45 2.44 18.61
CA MET A 49 -1.40 3.31 18.08
C MET A 49 -1.90 4.23 16.96
N ILE A 50 -2.77 3.73 16.07
CA ILE A 50 -3.39 4.53 15.02
C ILE A 50 -4.28 5.62 15.62
N ASP A 51 -5.17 5.27 16.56
CA ASP A 51 -6.05 6.24 17.25
C ASP A 51 -5.22 7.34 17.93
N HIS A 52 -4.18 6.96 18.68
CA HIS A 52 -3.30 7.92 19.35
C HIS A 52 -2.60 8.85 18.37
N ARG A 53 -2.07 8.29 17.26
CA ARG A 53 -1.36 9.08 16.26
C ARG A 53 -2.29 10.02 15.51
N PHE A 54 -3.51 9.58 15.21
CA PHE A 54 -4.53 10.42 14.60
C PHE A 54 -4.83 11.64 15.48
N ASN A 55 -5.12 11.42 16.77
CA ASN A 55 -5.48 12.51 17.67
C ASN A 55 -4.32 13.47 17.96
N GLU A 56 -3.07 12.99 17.92
CA GLU A 56 -1.89 13.85 18.01
C GLU A 56 -1.81 14.85 16.85
N LEU A 57 -2.09 14.39 15.63
CA LEU A 57 -2.02 15.21 14.42
C LEU A 57 -3.26 16.10 14.27
N ALA A 58 -4.44 15.64 14.71
CA ALA A 58 -5.66 16.44 14.76
C ALA A 58 -5.64 17.52 15.87
N VAL A 59 -4.57 17.58 16.67
CA VAL A 59 -4.36 18.55 17.76
C VAL A 59 -5.50 18.53 18.79
N ASP A 60 -6.05 17.35 19.09
CA ASP A 60 -7.04 17.20 20.16
C ASP A 60 -6.34 17.10 21.53
N PRO A 61 -6.53 18.06 22.45
CA PRO A 61 -5.81 18.08 23.73
C PRO A 61 -6.06 16.84 24.61
N ALA A 62 -7.27 16.26 24.54
CA ALA A 62 -7.64 15.07 25.29
C ALA A 62 -7.12 13.76 24.65
N ARG A 63 -6.67 13.83 23.39
CA ARG A 63 -6.14 12.72 22.59
C ARG A 63 -7.09 11.52 22.43
N ASP A 64 -8.39 11.73 22.56
CA ASP A 64 -9.40 10.67 22.62
C ASP A 64 -10.64 10.94 21.78
N ARG A 65 -10.69 12.07 21.05
CA ARG A 65 -11.85 12.46 20.25
C ARG A 65 -12.09 11.54 19.06
N TYR A 66 -11.06 11.19 18.31
CA TYR A 66 -11.21 10.46 17.06
C TYR A 66 -10.85 8.99 17.21
N ARG A 67 -11.61 8.13 16.53
CA ARG A 67 -11.27 6.73 16.27
C ARG A 67 -11.08 6.53 14.78
N VAL A 68 -10.06 5.77 14.42
CA VAL A 68 -9.85 5.28 13.06
C VAL A 68 -10.39 3.87 12.97
N GLU A 69 -11.28 3.68 12.01
CA GLU A 69 -11.86 2.41 11.67
C GLU A 69 -11.31 1.97 10.31
N LEU A 70 -10.99 0.67 10.18
CA LEU A 70 -10.33 0.12 9.01
C LEU A 70 -11.14 -1.02 8.41
N ASP A 71 -11.30 -1.02 7.10
CA ASP A 71 -11.89 -2.11 6.35
C ASP A 71 -10.91 -2.57 5.27
N ILE A 72 -10.75 -3.88 5.12
CA ILE A 72 -10.00 -4.50 4.02
C ILE A 72 -10.88 -4.48 2.79
N VAL A 73 -10.43 -3.78 1.76
CA VAL A 73 -10.98 -3.77 0.42
C VAL A 73 -10.23 -4.84 -0.38
N SER A 74 -10.90 -5.95 -0.68
CA SER A 74 -10.38 -7.01 -1.54
C SER A 74 -10.93 -6.86 -2.95
N VAL A 75 -10.03 -6.75 -3.92
CA VAL A 75 -10.35 -6.59 -5.34
C VAL A 75 -10.02 -7.87 -6.08
N ALA A 76 -11.03 -8.44 -6.72
CA ALA A 76 -10.89 -9.56 -7.63
C ALA A 76 -11.10 -9.09 -9.07
N LEU A 77 -10.18 -9.48 -9.94
CA LEU A 77 -10.24 -9.29 -11.38
C LEU A 77 -11.06 -10.44 -11.97
N ARG A 78 -12.08 -10.10 -12.76
CA ARG A 78 -12.89 -11.05 -13.51
C ARG A 78 -12.59 -10.90 -14.99
N PHE A 79 -12.37 -12.03 -15.65
CA PHE A 79 -12.01 -12.05 -17.05
C PHE A 79 -12.58 -13.31 -17.73
N GLY A 80 -13.10 -13.16 -18.94
CA GLY A 80 -13.59 -14.27 -19.75
C GLY A 80 -12.55 -14.74 -20.76
N THR A 81 -12.46 -16.05 -20.98
CA THR A 81 -11.70 -16.67 -22.08
C THR A 81 -12.69 -17.32 -23.07
N ASP A 82 -12.39 -17.33 -24.37
CA ASP A 82 -13.35 -17.82 -25.37
C ASP A 82 -13.70 -19.30 -25.10
N GLY A 83 -14.97 -19.57 -24.79
CA GLY A 83 -15.49 -20.92 -24.59
C GLY A 83 -15.45 -21.45 -23.16
N GLU A 84 -14.91 -20.69 -22.20
CA GLU A 84 -14.95 -20.99 -20.77
C GLU A 84 -15.70 -19.88 -20.01
N GLY A 85 -16.21 -20.18 -18.81
CA GLY A 85 -16.92 -19.20 -17.98
C GLY A 85 -15.97 -18.14 -17.40
N ASP A 86 -16.52 -17.07 -16.83
CA ASP A 86 -15.71 -16.02 -16.18
C ASP A 86 -14.79 -16.61 -15.11
N GLU A 87 -13.50 -16.37 -15.24
CA GLU A 87 -12.48 -16.66 -14.24
C GLU A 87 -12.34 -15.49 -13.27
N GLU A 88 -12.01 -15.78 -12.02
CA GLU A 88 -11.79 -14.77 -10.98
C GLU A 88 -10.39 -14.91 -10.38
N PHE A 89 -9.61 -13.83 -10.46
CA PHE A 89 -8.27 -13.75 -9.92
C PHE A 89 -8.16 -12.65 -8.85
N PRO A 90 -7.55 -12.91 -7.69
CA PRO A 90 -7.21 -11.87 -6.71
C PRO A 90 -6.21 -10.84 -7.22
N ALA A 91 -6.63 -9.59 -7.39
CA ALA A 91 -5.71 -8.56 -7.83
C ALA A 91 -4.99 -7.91 -6.65
N VAL A 92 -5.76 -7.25 -5.78
CA VAL A 92 -5.25 -6.28 -4.81
C VAL A 92 -6.02 -6.39 -3.50
N GLU A 93 -5.33 -6.17 -2.38
CA GLU A 93 -5.97 -5.80 -1.12
C GLU A 93 -5.38 -4.49 -0.60
N MET A 94 -6.25 -3.66 -0.02
CA MET A 94 -5.87 -2.40 0.62
C MET A 94 -6.82 -2.08 1.76
N LEU A 95 -6.41 -1.18 2.63
CA LEU A 95 -7.22 -0.68 3.73
C LEU A 95 -7.91 0.62 3.33
N GLU A 96 -9.20 0.68 3.59
CA GLU A 96 -10.02 1.88 3.62
C GLU A 96 -10.12 2.39 5.06
N ILE A 97 -10.10 3.73 5.20
CA ILE A 97 -10.22 4.40 6.49
C ILE A 97 -11.62 5.00 6.63
N THR A 98 -12.21 4.86 7.81
CA THR A 98 -13.31 5.71 8.28
C THR A 98 -12.88 6.42 9.55
N VAL A 99 -13.06 7.74 9.61
CA VAL A 99 -12.81 8.55 10.80
C VAL A 99 -14.10 8.73 11.57
N VAL A 100 -14.11 8.33 12.84
CA VAL A 100 -15.25 8.47 13.75
C VAL A 100 -14.95 9.52 14.80
N ASP A 101 -15.73 10.60 14.82
CA ASP A 101 -15.68 11.61 15.87
C ASP A 101 -16.54 11.12 17.06
N ARG A 102 -15.90 10.68 18.15
CA ARG A 102 -16.59 10.13 19.32
C ARG A 102 -17.43 11.17 20.07
N ARG A 103 -17.19 12.47 19.86
CA ARG A 103 -17.96 13.54 20.52
C ARG A 103 -19.28 13.81 19.81
N THR A 104 -19.30 13.74 18.48
CA THR A 104 -20.49 14.03 17.67
C THR A 104 -21.19 12.79 17.14
N GLY A 105 -20.51 11.63 17.12
CA GLY A 105 -20.95 10.41 16.46
C GLY A 105 -20.80 10.43 14.94
N GLU A 106 -20.25 11.52 14.37
CA GLU A 106 -20.10 11.67 12.92
C GLU A 106 -19.04 10.70 12.38
N ARG A 107 -19.36 10.08 11.24
CA ARG A 107 -18.47 9.18 10.50
C ARG A 107 -18.10 9.87 9.19
N ARG A 108 -16.81 10.04 8.94
CA ARG A 108 -16.27 10.70 7.75
C ARG A 108 -15.44 9.69 6.94
N PRO A 109 -15.60 9.66 5.61
CA PRO A 109 -14.78 8.82 4.76
C PRO A 109 -13.31 9.27 4.81
N GLY A 110 -12.41 8.31 4.91
CA GLY A 110 -10.96 8.51 4.82
C GLY A 110 -10.47 8.35 3.39
N ILE A 111 -9.22 7.88 3.25
CA ILE A 111 -8.61 7.54 1.95
C ILE A 111 -8.42 6.02 1.88
N VAL A 112 -8.71 5.42 0.72
CA VAL A 112 -8.41 4.02 0.41
C VAL A 112 -7.00 3.88 -0.19
N GLY A 113 -6.38 2.70 -0.09
CA GLY A 113 -5.03 2.45 -0.62
C GLY A 113 -3.95 2.24 0.45
N ASN A 114 -4.35 2.30 1.72
CA ASN A 114 -3.45 2.03 2.84
C ASN A 114 -3.04 0.56 2.86
N ASN A 115 -1.78 0.30 3.23
CA ASN A 115 -1.22 -1.05 3.34
C ASN A 115 -1.41 -1.91 2.07
N PHE A 116 -1.26 -1.29 0.91
CA PHE A 116 -1.45 -1.89 -0.41
C PHE A 116 -0.67 -3.20 -0.60
N SER A 117 -1.37 -4.25 -1.01
CA SER A 117 -0.87 -5.57 -1.34
C SER A 117 -1.36 -5.98 -2.72
N SER A 118 -0.49 -6.53 -3.57
CA SER A 118 -0.85 -6.92 -4.94
C SER A 118 -0.15 -8.21 -5.33
N TYR A 119 -0.91 -9.16 -5.88
CA TYR A 119 -0.39 -10.44 -6.35
C TYR A 119 0.56 -10.26 -7.54
N LEU A 120 0.23 -9.35 -8.46
CA LEU A 120 1.08 -9.05 -9.61
C LEU A 120 2.35 -8.30 -9.19
N ARG A 121 2.25 -7.42 -8.19
CA ARG A 121 3.44 -6.78 -7.63
C ARG A 121 4.37 -7.82 -6.99
N ASP A 122 3.82 -8.74 -6.21
CA ASP A 122 4.62 -9.77 -5.56
C ASP A 122 5.18 -10.78 -6.58
N TYR A 123 4.49 -11.04 -7.70
CA TYR A 123 5.04 -11.75 -8.86
C TYR A 123 6.23 -11.02 -9.48
N ASP A 124 6.05 -9.75 -9.84
CA ASP A 124 7.09 -8.96 -10.49
C ASP A 124 8.34 -8.88 -9.60
N PHE A 125 8.19 -8.46 -8.34
CA PHE A 125 9.34 -8.24 -7.45
C PHE A 125 9.94 -9.54 -6.87
N SER A 126 9.14 -10.56 -6.58
CA SER A 126 9.61 -11.74 -5.84
C SER A 126 9.93 -12.93 -6.75
N ILE A 127 9.42 -12.96 -7.98
CA ILE A 127 9.61 -14.05 -8.94
C ILE A 127 10.36 -13.55 -10.16
N ARG A 128 9.78 -12.58 -10.87
CA ARG A 128 10.26 -12.16 -12.19
C ARG A 128 11.61 -11.45 -12.13
N LEU A 129 11.76 -10.48 -11.22
CA LEU A 129 13.00 -9.71 -11.08
C LEU A 129 14.19 -10.59 -10.65
N PRO A 130 14.08 -11.47 -9.62
CA PRO A 130 15.13 -12.43 -9.30
C PRO A 130 15.46 -13.39 -10.44
N ALA A 131 14.45 -13.91 -11.15
CA ALA A 131 14.65 -14.81 -12.28
C ALA A 131 15.42 -14.12 -13.42
N SER A 132 15.12 -12.86 -13.70
CA SER A 132 15.82 -12.06 -14.71
C SER A 132 17.29 -11.84 -14.35
N ALA A 133 17.57 -11.50 -13.08
CA ALA A 133 18.94 -11.34 -12.60
C ALA A 133 19.73 -12.66 -12.64
N ALA A 134 19.10 -13.78 -12.29
CA ALA A 134 19.72 -15.11 -12.36
C ALA A 134 20.07 -15.52 -13.80
N ALA A 135 19.19 -15.24 -14.77
CA ALA A 135 19.43 -15.55 -16.18
C ALA A 135 20.54 -14.71 -16.80
N ALA A 136 20.65 -13.42 -16.42
CA ALA A 136 21.67 -12.51 -16.93
C ALA A 136 23.03 -12.61 -16.19
N GLY A 137 23.05 -13.17 -14.98
CA GLY A 137 24.23 -13.21 -14.11
C GLY A 137 24.57 -11.87 -13.44
N HIS A 138 23.75 -10.85 -13.61
CA HIS A 138 23.87 -9.53 -12.96
C HIS A 138 22.48 -8.92 -12.73
N PRO A 139 22.32 -7.93 -11.82
CA PRO A 139 21.06 -7.22 -11.67
C PRO A 139 20.60 -6.61 -12.99
N VAL A 140 19.39 -6.96 -13.42
CA VAL A 140 18.75 -6.44 -14.63
C VAL A 140 17.25 -6.35 -14.38
N VAL A 141 16.66 -5.24 -14.80
CA VAL A 141 15.22 -5.00 -14.73
C VAL A 141 14.65 -5.25 -16.12
N PRO A 142 13.63 -6.12 -16.30
CA PRO A 142 12.97 -6.30 -17.58
C PRO A 142 12.39 -4.98 -18.12
N ASP A 143 12.42 -4.77 -19.44
CA ASP A 143 11.96 -3.51 -20.06
C ASP A 143 10.47 -3.20 -19.80
N ASP A 144 9.64 -4.25 -19.71
CA ASP A 144 8.21 -4.22 -19.44
C ASP A 144 7.89 -4.51 -17.95
N PHE A 145 8.85 -4.33 -17.05
CA PHE A 145 8.65 -4.55 -15.62
C PHE A 145 7.53 -3.65 -15.06
N GLY A 146 6.49 -4.28 -14.51
CA GLY A 146 5.31 -3.59 -13.97
C GLY A 146 4.27 -3.12 -14.99
N ASP A 147 4.50 -3.30 -16.30
CA ASP A 147 3.58 -2.79 -17.33
C ASP A 147 2.17 -3.39 -17.22
N LEU A 148 2.07 -4.73 -17.07
CA LEU A 148 0.78 -5.42 -16.96
C LEU A 148 0.01 -4.96 -15.72
N HIS A 149 0.67 -4.96 -14.56
CA HIS A 149 0.05 -4.51 -13.31
C HIS A 149 -0.35 -3.04 -13.38
N GLY A 150 0.51 -2.19 -13.94
CA GLY A 150 0.24 -0.77 -14.13
C GLY A 150 -1.02 -0.52 -14.94
N ARG A 151 -1.19 -1.23 -16.05
CA ARG A 151 -2.39 -1.13 -16.91
C ARG A 151 -3.65 -1.64 -16.22
N LEU A 152 -3.56 -2.80 -15.55
CA LEU A 152 -4.69 -3.35 -14.79
C LEU A 152 -5.12 -2.45 -13.64
N PHE A 153 -4.16 -1.84 -12.94
CA PHE A 153 -4.47 -0.91 -11.85
C PHE A 153 -5.12 0.38 -12.37
N GLN A 154 -4.64 0.94 -13.48
CA GLN A 154 -5.28 2.11 -14.08
C GLN A 154 -6.70 1.78 -14.56
N HIS A 155 -6.88 0.64 -15.23
CA HIS A 155 -8.19 0.13 -15.65
C HIS A 155 -9.14 -0.06 -14.45
N PHE A 156 -8.62 -0.58 -13.33
CA PHE A 156 -9.38 -0.67 -12.08
C PHE A 156 -9.86 0.69 -11.58
N LEU A 157 -8.97 1.69 -11.50
CA LEU A 157 -9.35 3.03 -11.04
C LEU A 157 -10.36 3.72 -11.96
N ASP A 158 -10.34 3.38 -13.25
CA ASP A 158 -11.25 3.94 -14.24
C ASP A 158 -12.55 3.14 -14.41
N SER A 159 -12.68 1.99 -13.72
CA SER A 159 -13.87 1.14 -13.76
C SER A 159 -15.03 1.68 -12.94
N ASP A 160 -16.27 1.32 -13.34
CA ASP A 160 -17.47 1.65 -12.57
C ASP A 160 -17.44 1.04 -11.18
N ALA A 161 -16.92 -0.19 -11.03
CA ALA A 161 -16.76 -0.85 -9.74
C ALA A 161 -15.96 0.00 -8.73
N TYR A 162 -14.90 0.69 -9.16
CA TYR A 162 -14.16 1.60 -8.29
C TYR A 162 -14.96 2.88 -8.01
N ARG A 163 -15.49 3.52 -9.05
CA ARG A 163 -16.15 4.84 -8.96
C ARG A 163 -17.48 4.80 -8.19
N GLU A 164 -18.15 3.66 -8.16
CA GLU A 164 -19.36 3.44 -7.35
C GLU A 164 -19.07 3.45 -5.85
N LEU A 165 -17.86 3.06 -5.43
CA LEU A 165 -17.48 2.97 -4.01
C LEU A 165 -16.61 4.13 -3.55
N PHE A 166 -15.74 4.66 -4.41
CA PHE A 166 -14.72 5.64 -4.04
C PHE A 166 -14.80 6.88 -4.91
N ALA A 167 -15.05 8.03 -4.27
CA ALA A 167 -15.13 9.32 -4.95
C ALA A 167 -13.76 9.90 -5.36
N LEU A 168 -12.68 9.48 -4.68
CA LEU A 168 -11.31 9.95 -4.91
C LEU A 168 -10.37 8.79 -5.24
N PRO A 169 -9.29 9.02 -5.99
CA PRO A 169 -8.24 8.02 -6.21
C PRO A 169 -7.58 7.59 -4.89
N PRO A 170 -6.94 6.40 -4.85
CA PRO A 170 -6.25 5.94 -3.66
C PRO A 170 -4.98 6.75 -3.42
N VAL A 171 -4.57 6.82 -2.16
CA VAL A 171 -3.22 7.26 -1.78
C VAL A 171 -2.50 6.07 -1.15
N ILE A 172 -1.44 5.61 -1.81
CA ILE A 172 -0.58 4.55 -1.28
C ILE A 172 0.56 5.22 -0.54
N CYS A 173 0.67 4.98 0.76
CA CYS A 173 1.71 5.55 1.60
C CYS A 173 2.62 4.44 2.16
N ILE A 174 3.92 4.51 1.88
CA ILE A 174 4.89 3.48 2.29
C ILE A 174 6.21 4.10 2.75
N SER A 175 7.10 3.23 3.23
CA SER A 175 8.47 3.60 3.57
C SER A 175 9.21 4.27 2.41
N VAL A 176 10.06 5.25 2.71
CA VAL A 176 11.12 5.70 1.80
C VAL A 176 12.10 4.57 1.47
N SER A 177 12.78 4.69 0.33
CA SER A 177 13.72 3.69 -0.18
C SER A 177 15.09 3.83 0.48
N THR A 178 15.65 2.73 0.98
CA THR A 178 17.02 2.69 1.56
C THR A 178 18.13 2.89 0.53
N SER A 179 17.78 2.88 -0.76
CA SER A 179 18.73 3.08 -1.88
C SER A 179 18.87 4.54 -2.33
N ARG A 180 18.24 5.49 -1.62
CA ARG A 180 18.14 6.90 -2.01
C ARG A 180 18.54 7.84 -0.88
N THR A 181 19.06 9.01 -1.25
CA THR A 181 19.24 10.14 -0.35
C THR A 181 18.09 11.13 -0.50
N TYR A 182 17.56 11.59 0.62
CA TYR A 182 16.46 12.55 0.69
C TYR A 182 16.96 13.87 1.25
N HIS A 183 16.62 14.97 0.59
CA HIS A 183 16.98 16.33 0.99
C HIS A 183 15.71 17.08 1.36
N ARG A 184 15.67 17.60 2.58
CA ARG A 184 14.56 18.42 3.06
C ARG A 184 14.47 19.68 2.20
N THR A 185 13.27 19.99 1.73
CA THR A 185 13.00 21.22 0.99
C THR A 185 12.59 22.35 1.94
N GLY A 186 12.34 23.55 1.41
CA GLY A 186 11.78 24.65 2.20
C GLY A 186 10.26 24.56 2.40
N PHE A 187 9.57 23.61 1.76
CA PHE A 187 8.12 23.51 1.82
C PHE A 187 7.66 22.71 3.04
N VAL A 188 6.66 23.24 3.74
CA VAL A 188 6.04 22.59 4.90
C VAL A 188 4.52 22.66 4.76
N HIS A 189 3.90 21.51 4.67
CA HIS A 189 2.45 21.38 4.66
C HIS A 189 1.92 21.27 6.11
N PRO A 190 0.76 21.88 6.45
CA PRO A 190 0.22 21.84 7.82
C PRO A 190 0.02 20.44 8.40
N VAL A 191 -0.48 19.50 7.57
CA VAL A 191 -0.69 18.09 7.94
C VAL A 191 0.48 17.18 7.56
N LEU A 192 0.82 17.09 6.26
CA LEU A 192 1.89 16.22 5.77
C LEU A 192 3.27 16.56 6.35
N GLY A 193 3.51 17.79 6.79
CA GLY A 193 4.74 18.23 7.42
C GLY A 193 5.82 18.66 6.41
N ALA A 194 7.08 18.47 6.76
CA ALA A 194 8.20 18.94 5.94
C ALA A 194 8.37 18.07 4.69
N GLU A 195 8.50 18.69 3.52
CA GLU A 195 8.75 17.96 2.28
C GLU A 195 10.22 17.59 2.12
N TYR A 196 10.44 16.45 1.48
CA TYR A 196 11.75 15.97 1.06
C TYR A 196 11.73 15.66 -0.45
N ALA A 197 12.86 15.89 -1.11
CA ALA A 197 13.12 15.49 -2.48
C ALA A 197 14.22 14.42 -2.50
N GLN A 198 14.03 13.37 -3.30
CA GLN A 198 15.02 12.32 -3.51
C GLN A 198 16.03 12.72 -4.60
N ASP A 199 17.23 12.15 -4.53
CA ASP A 199 18.28 12.32 -5.54
C ASP A 199 17.91 11.74 -6.92
N SER A 200 17.16 10.64 -6.93
CA SER A 200 16.72 9.92 -8.13
C SER A 200 15.54 9.01 -7.80
N PHE A 201 14.73 8.66 -8.80
CA PHE A 201 13.67 7.67 -8.60
C PHE A 201 14.26 6.28 -8.27
N SER A 202 13.63 5.60 -7.33
CA SER A 202 13.89 4.19 -7.04
C SER A 202 13.06 3.28 -7.95
N LEU A 203 13.42 2.00 -8.01
CA LEU A 203 12.65 1.00 -8.77
C LEU A 203 11.18 0.95 -8.33
N THR A 204 10.90 1.16 -7.04
CA THR A 204 9.54 1.22 -6.52
C THR A 204 8.80 2.44 -7.05
N ASP A 205 9.48 3.59 -7.17
CA ASP A 205 8.89 4.80 -7.71
C ASP A 205 8.54 4.63 -9.20
N ASP A 206 9.45 4.07 -9.99
CA ASP A 206 9.21 3.78 -11.40
C ASP A 206 8.05 2.79 -11.58
N TYR A 207 7.96 1.78 -10.71
CA TYR A 207 6.90 0.79 -10.73
C TYR A 207 5.52 1.38 -10.42
N PHE A 208 5.40 2.20 -9.37
CA PHE A 208 4.16 2.94 -9.11
C PHE A 208 3.87 4.00 -10.19
N GLY A 209 4.89 4.52 -10.87
CA GLY A 209 4.74 5.33 -12.07
C GLY A 209 3.98 4.61 -13.19
N LYS A 210 4.24 3.31 -13.40
CA LYS A 210 3.47 2.47 -14.35
C LYS A 210 2.01 2.34 -13.98
N MET A 211 1.67 2.48 -12.70
CA MET A 211 0.30 2.51 -12.19
C MET A 211 -0.38 3.88 -12.35
N GLY A 212 0.28 4.84 -13.01
CA GLY A 212 -0.24 6.20 -13.21
C GLY A 212 -0.13 7.09 -11.97
N LEU A 213 0.69 6.70 -10.99
CA LEU A 213 0.86 7.43 -9.74
C LEU A 213 2.12 8.31 -9.78
N ARG A 214 2.03 9.46 -9.13
CA ARG A 214 3.16 10.36 -8.83
C ARG A 214 3.54 10.18 -7.37
N VAL A 215 4.79 10.47 -7.03
CA VAL A 215 5.29 10.36 -5.65
C VAL A 215 5.73 11.72 -5.10
N ARG A 216 5.43 11.96 -3.82
CA ARG A 216 6.02 13.03 -3.00
C ARG A 216 6.37 12.50 -1.63
N TYR A 217 7.35 13.13 -0.96
CA TYR A 217 7.86 12.65 0.32
C TYR A 217 7.67 13.70 1.38
N PHE A 218 7.01 13.31 2.46
CA PHE A 218 6.70 14.22 3.55
C PHE A 218 6.99 13.57 4.88
N MET A 219 7.53 14.36 5.80
CA MET A 219 7.77 13.98 7.18
C MET A 219 6.75 14.70 8.08
N PRO A 220 5.68 14.00 8.50
CA PRO A 220 4.67 14.56 9.39
C PRO A 220 5.28 15.00 10.71
N ARG A 221 4.64 15.96 11.38
CA ARG A 221 5.09 16.47 12.67
C ARG A 221 5.22 15.32 13.68
N GLY A 222 6.39 15.16 14.29
CA GLY A 222 6.66 14.12 15.29
C GLY A 222 7.00 12.74 14.71
N SER A 223 7.05 12.59 13.38
CA SER A 223 7.56 11.36 12.76
C SER A 223 9.09 11.32 12.79
N ALA A 224 9.66 10.11 12.78
CA ALA A 224 11.10 9.91 12.75
C ALA A 224 11.71 10.05 11.34
N ALA A 225 10.92 9.79 10.29
CA ALA A 225 11.39 9.81 8.90
C ALA A 225 10.29 10.25 7.93
N PRO A 226 10.63 10.74 6.72
CA PRO A 226 9.66 10.99 5.68
C PRO A 226 8.97 9.69 5.20
N LEU A 227 7.71 9.81 4.78
CA LEU A 227 6.91 8.79 4.13
C LEU A 227 6.79 9.12 2.63
N ALA A 228 6.72 8.09 1.79
CA ALA A 228 6.46 8.23 0.36
C ALA A 228 4.96 8.13 0.10
N PHE A 229 4.36 9.17 -0.50
CA PHE A 229 2.95 9.23 -0.86
C PHE A 229 2.82 9.10 -2.37
N TYR A 230 2.22 8.00 -2.84
CA TYR A 230 1.90 7.74 -4.24
C TYR A 230 0.43 8.05 -4.50
N PHE A 231 0.15 8.91 -5.47
CA PHE A 231 -1.20 9.45 -5.70
C PHE A 231 -1.44 9.81 -7.17
N ARG A 232 -2.72 9.86 -7.55
CA ARG A 232 -3.23 10.46 -8.80
C ARG A 232 -3.96 11.76 -8.44
N GLY A 233 -3.89 12.80 -9.28
CA GLY A 233 -4.41 14.13 -8.91
C GLY A 233 -3.44 14.91 -8.03
N ASP A 234 -3.91 15.89 -7.26
CA ASP A 234 -3.10 16.75 -6.41
C ASP A 234 -3.25 16.40 -4.91
N LEU A 235 -2.22 15.76 -4.34
CA LEU A 235 -2.18 15.36 -2.94
C LEU A 235 -2.45 16.52 -1.96
N LEU A 236 -2.09 17.76 -2.32
CA LEU A 236 -2.18 18.90 -1.40
C LEU A 236 -3.56 19.55 -1.35
N VAL A 237 -4.42 19.26 -2.33
CA VAL A 237 -5.68 19.99 -2.54
C VAL A 237 -6.87 19.05 -2.59
N ASP A 238 -6.71 17.86 -3.16
CA ASP A 238 -7.82 16.95 -3.42
C ASP A 238 -8.36 16.26 -2.16
N TYR A 239 -7.57 16.27 -1.07
CA TYR A 239 -7.89 15.57 0.17
C TYR A 239 -7.96 16.51 1.36
N THR A 240 -8.92 16.26 2.26
CA THR A 240 -9.05 17.03 3.51
C THR A 240 -7.94 16.70 4.50
N ASP A 241 -7.71 17.61 5.45
CA ASP A 241 -6.76 17.40 6.53
C ASP A 241 -7.01 16.10 7.30
N LEU A 242 -8.28 15.77 7.63
CA LEU A 242 -8.60 14.53 8.35
C LEU A 242 -8.33 13.27 7.53
N GLN A 243 -8.53 13.33 6.21
CA GLN A 243 -8.21 12.23 5.29
C GLN A 243 -6.69 11.97 5.23
N LEU A 244 -5.89 13.04 5.13
CA LEU A 244 -4.43 12.96 5.15
C LEU A 244 -3.91 12.48 6.53
N ILE A 245 -4.47 13.00 7.63
CA ILE A 245 -4.14 12.54 8.99
C ILE A 245 -4.44 11.05 9.16
N GLY A 246 -5.59 10.58 8.66
CA GLY A 246 -5.93 9.15 8.66
C GLY A 246 -4.85 8.30 8.00
N THR A 247 -4.48 8.67 6.78
CA THR A 247 -3.44 7.97 6.01
C THR A 247 -2.10 7.94 6.74
N ILE A 248 -1.67 9.09 7.29
CA ILE A 248 -0.43 9.18 8.09
C ILE A 248 -0.53 8.29 9.33
N ALA A 249 -1.60 8.40 10.11
CA ALA A 249 -1.74 7.67 11.37
C ALA A 249 -1.72 6.16 11.15
N THR A 250 -2.41 5.68 10.12
CA THR A 250 -2.44 4.28 9.73
C THR A 250 -1.08 3.81 9.22
N MET A 251 -0.52 4.48 8.21
CA MET A 251 0.70 4.00 7.56
C MET A 251 1.95 4.21 8.38
N GLU A 252 2.08 5.29 9.14
CA GLU A 252 3.20 5.47 10.07
C GLU A 252 3.20 4.40 11.15
N THR A 253 2.02 4.03 11.69
CA THR A 253 1.92 2.91 12.64
C THR A 253 2.42 1.62 12.02
N PHE A 254 1.95 1.27 10.81
CA PHE A 254 2.45 0.09 10.12
C PHE A 254 3.95 0.17 9.85
N GLN A 255 4.49 1.34 9.45
CA GLN A 255 5.92 1.48 9.23
C GLN A 255 6.74 1.39 10.53
N LYS A 256 6.21 1.85 11.67
CA LYS A 256 6.84 1.65 13.00
C LYS A 256 6.91 0.17 13.37
N ILE A 257 5.94 -0.62 12.95
CA ILE A 257 5.93 -2.07 13.16
C ILE A 257 6.88 -2.77 12.17
N TYR A 258 6.81 -2.40 10.89
CA TYR A 258 7.53 -3.09 9.82
C TYR A 258 8.99 -2.71 9.72
N ARG A 259 9.34 -1.45 9.99
CA ARG A 259 10.66 -0.83 9.83
C ARG A 259 10.94 0.15 10.98
N PRO A 260 10.92 -0.30 12.25
CA PRO A 260 11.20 0.56 13.39
C PRO A 260 12.58 1.24 13.33
N GLU A 261 13.55 0.67 12.63
CA GLU A 261 14.89 1.25 12.41
C GLU A 261 14.83 2.59 11.66
N ILE A 262 13.76 2.83 10.90
CA ILE A 262 13.51 4.06 10.15
C ILE A 262 12.43 4.90 10.85
N TYR A 263 11.30 4.28 11.20
CA TYR A 263 10.09 5.03 11.62
C TYR A 263 9.88 5.08 13.14
N ASN A 264 10.64 4.30 13.91
CA ASN A 264 10.67 4.34 15.36
C ASN A 264 12.09 4.52 15.91
N ALA A 265 12.97 5.14 15.10
CA ALA A 265 14.30 5.56 15.49
C ALA A 265 14.22 6.66 16.55
N LEU A 266 15.18 6.68 17.48
CA LEU A 266 15.23 7.71 18.53
C LEU A 266 15.72 9.06 17.98
N SER A 267 16.44 9.03 16.87
CA SER A 267 16.91 10.22 16.16
C SER A 267 16.06 10.48 14.91
N PRO A 268 15.40 11.64 14.79
CA PRO A 268 14.64 11.97 13.59
C PRO A 268 15.56 12.30 12.40
N ALA A 269 15.02 12.14 11.20
CA ALA A 269 15.65 12.56 9.95
C ALA A 269 16.04 14.05 10.00
N GLY A 270 17.30 14.35 9.66
CA GLY A 270 17.80 15.71 9.46
C GLY A 270 17.56 16.22 8.03
N ASP A 271 18.13 17.39 7.71
CA ASP A 271 17.95 18.02 6.40
C ASP A 271 18.48 17.19 5.22
N ILE A 272 19.43 16.29 5.48
CA ILE A 272 19.87 15.24 4.55
C ILE A 272 19.67 13.90 5.26
N TYR A 273 18.88 13.03 4.65
CA TYR A 273 18.48 11.77 5.25
C TYR A 273 18.76 10.58 4.32
N ARG A 274 19.42 9.56 4.86
CA ARG A 274 19.67 8.28 4.20
C ARG A 274 19.08 7.17 5.07
N PRO A 275 17.87 6.68 4.74
CA PRO A 275 17.24 5.62 5.53
C PRO A 275 18.08 4.34 5.49
N THR A 276 18.18 3.67 6.63
CA THR A 276 18.89 2.39 6.76
C THR A 276 18.15 1.47 7.71
N LEU A 277 18.25 0.16 7.46
CA LEU A 277 17.73 -0.89 8.35
C LEU A 277 18.79 -1.39 9.34
N ASP A 278 20.02 -0.89 9.24
CA ASP A 278 21.12 -1.24 10.15
C ASP A 278 21.23 -0.24 11.32
N HIS A 279 20.25 0.65 11.46
CA HIS A 279 20.23 1.60 12.56
C HIS A 279 19.99 0.86 13.88
N ALA A 280 20.91 0.98 14.83
CA ALA A 280 20.79 0.33 16.13
C ALA A 280 19.91 1.09 17.13
N ASP A 281 19.71 2.40 16.93
CA ASP A 281 19.07 3.28 17.91
C ASP A 281 17.57 3.48 17.62
N PHE A 282 16.78 2.44 17.90
CA PHE A 282 15.34 2.44 17.71
C PHE A 282 14.62 1.65 18.81
N ALA A 283 13.33 1.94 18.98
CA ALA A 283 12.46 1.15 19.84
C ALA A 283 11.60 0.18 19.02
N ARG A 284 11.38 -1.04 19.53
CA ARG A 284 10.34 -1.92 18.97
C ARG A 284 8.98 -1.57 19.59
N THR A 285 7.93 -1.77 18.81
CA THR A 285 6.55 -1.66 19.29
C THR A 285 6.19 -2.90 20.12
N GLN A 286 5.07 -2.86 20.83
CA GLN A 286 4.48 -4.05 21.47
C GLN A 286 3.61 -4.85 20.48
N VAL A 287 3.94 -4.78 19.19
CA VAL A 287 3.22 -5.45 18.11
C VAL A 287 4.20 -6.41 17.46
N ASP A 288 3.92 -7.71 17.56
CA ASP A 288 4.73 -8.76 16.96
C ASP A 288 4.48 -8.78 15.45
N TYR A 289 5.57 -8.82 14.69
CA TYR A 289 5.56 -8.86 13.23
C TYR A 289 6.75 -9.67 12.71
N ASP A 290 6.46 -10.67 11.88
CA ASP A 290 7.47 -11.55 11.32
C ASP A 290 7.80 -11.14 9.87
N ARG A 291 8.97 -10.53 9.68
CA ARG A 291 9.49 -10.12 8.37
C ARG A 291 9.87 -11.30 7.48
N GLU A 292 10.34 -12.40 8.07
CA GLU A 292 10.74 -13.59 7.31
C GLU A 292 9.50 -14.28 6.76
N GLU A 293 8.49 -14.48 7.61
CA GLU A 293 7.19 -14.98 7.17
C GLU A 293 6.63 -14.07 6.07
N ARG A 294 6.64 -12.74 6.24
CA ARG A 294 6.14 -11.83 5.18
C ARG A 294 6.89 -12.02 3.86
N SER A 295 8.20 -12.17 3.91
CA SER A 295 9.03 -12.35 2.71
C SER A 295 8.69 -13.66 2.00
N GLN A 296 8.47 -14.74 2.76
CA GLN A 296 8.01 -16.03 2.22
C GLN A 296 6.61 -15.92 1.60
N LEU A 297 5.69 -15.20 2.26
CA LEU A 297 4.34 -14.98 1.74
C LEU A 297 4.35 -14.20 0.41
N ALA A 298 5.28 -13.27 0.21
CA ALA A 298 5.45 -12.57 -1.06
C ALA A 298 5.80 -13.53 -2.20
N VAL A 299 6.73 -14.46 -1.94
CA VAL A 299 7.11 -15.49 -2.92
C VAL A 299 5.93 -16.43 -3.21
N ILE A 300 5.17 -16.82 -2.19
CA ILE A 300 3.98 -17.68 -2.35
C ILE A 300 2.92 -16.97 -3.21
N GLN A 301 2.61 -15.70 -2.93
CA GLN A 301 1.68 -14.91 -3.74
C GLN A 301 2.17 -14.73 -5.17
N GLY A 302 3.45 -14.43 -5.35
CA GLY A 302 4.06 -14.28 -6.66
C GLY A 302 3.98 -15.56 -7.49
N ARG A 303 4.27 -16.72 -6.89
CA ARG A 303 4.11 -18.02 -7.57
C ARG A 303 2.66 -18.35 -7.88
N TYR A 304 1.73 -18.02 -6.98
CA TYR A 304 0.31 -18.20 -7.24
C TYR A 304 -0.13 -17.37 -8.46
N ALA A 305 0.26 -16.10 -8.51
CA ALA A 305 -0.02 -15.22 -9.65
C ALA A 305 0.63 -15.74 -10.94
N GLU A 306 1.88 -16.22 -10.86
CA GLU A 306 2.57 -16.85 -11.99
C GLU A 306 1.78 -18.05 -12.55
N GLN A 307 1.35 -18.96 -11.68
CA GLN A 307 0.75 -20.24 -12.06
C GLN A 307 -0.72 -20.14 -12.46
N HIS A 308 -1.48 -19.25 -11.83
CA HIS A 308 -2.94 -19.19 -11.98
C HIS A 308 -3.43 -17.97 -12.75
N PHE A 309 -2.55 -17.06 -13.16
CA PHE A 309 -2.96 -15.87 -13.90
C PHE A 309 -2.01 -15.52 -15.03
N VAL A 310 -0.74 -15.28 -14.70
CA VAL A 310 0.21 -14.75 -15.67
C VAL A 310 0.54 -15.78 -16.75
N ASN A 311 0.97 -17.00 -16.38
CA ASN A 311 1.37 -17.99 -17.38
C ASN A 311 0.20 -18.58 -18.18
N PRO A 312 -0.94 -18.96 -17.57
CA PRO A 312 -2.06 -19.54 -18.32
C PRO A 312 -2.67 -18.56 -19.33
N HIS A 313 -2.66 -17.27 -19.03
CA HIS A 313 -3.33 -16.26 -19.86
C HIS A 313 -2.37 -15.25 -20.51
N ARG A 314 -1.06 -15.53 -20.54
CA ARG A 314 -0.03 -14.57 -21.01
C ARG A 314 -0.35 -13.93 -22.35
N ALA A 315 -0.60 -14.74 -23.38
CA ALA A 315 -0.89 -14.25 -24.72
C ALA A 315 -2.11 -13.31 -24.74
N THR A 316 -3.13 -13.64 -23.96
CA THR A 316 -4.37 -12.86 -23.88
C THR A 316 -4.18 -11.58 -23.08
N LEU A 317 -3.44 -11.63 -21.96
CA LEU A 317 -3.08 -10.46 -21.16
C LEU A 317 -2.20 -9.48 -21.95
N ASP A 318 -1.25 -10.00 -22.73
CA ASP A 318 -0.38 -9.18 -23.58
C ASP A 318 -1.18 -8.49 -24.70
N GLN A 319 -2.15 -9.20 -25.30
CA GLN A 319 -3.04 -8.63 -26.30
C GLN A 319 -3.95 -7.56 -25.68
N TRP A 320 -4.62 -7.87 -24.57
CA TRP A 320 -5.46 -6.92 -23.82
C TRP A 320 -4.68 -5.66 -23.45
N ALA A 321 -3.46 -5.83 -22.94
CA ALA A 321 -2.59 -4.73 -22.57
C ALA A 321 -2.30 -3.81 -23.77
N ARG A 322 -2.10 -4.34 -24.98
CA ARG A 322 -1.89 -3.54 -26.20
C ARG A 322 -3.16 -2.80 -26.63
N ASP A 323 -4.30 -3.46 -26.55
CA ASP A 323 -5.58 -2.91 -27.01
C ASP A 323 -6.07 -1.76 -26.13
N VAL A 324 -5.93 -1.87 -24.80
CA VAL A 324 -6.27 -0.76 -23.88
C VAL A 324 -5.42 0.48 -24.16
N VAL A 325 -4.14 0.32 -24.52
CA VAL A 325 -3.27 1.46 -24.90
C VAL A 325 -3.73 2.12 -26.20
N ALA A 326 -4.31 1.37 -27.14
CA ALA A 326 -4.81 1.93 -28.40
C ALA A 326 -6.08 2.79 -28.20
N VAL A 327 -6.84 2.57 -27.13
CA VAL A 327 -8.06 3.33 -26.81
C VAL A 327 -7.78 4.61 -26.02
N VAL A 328 -6.63 4.68 -25.31
CA VAL A 328 -6.25 5.80 -24.43
C VAL A 328 -5.34 6.85 -25.13
N ARG A 329 -5.00 6.66 -26.41
CA ARG A 329 -4.24 7.63 -27.24
C ARG A 329 -5.14 8.47 -28.13
#